data_AF-A0A1U9Z413-F1
#
_entry.id   AF-A0A1U9Z413-F1
#
_cell.length_a   1.000
_cell.length_b   1.000
_cell.length_c   1.000
_cell.angle_alpha   90.00
_cell.angle_beta   90.00
_cell.angle_gamma   90.00
#
_symmetry.space_group_name_H-M   'P 1'
#
loop_
_entity.id
_entity.type
_entity.pdbx_description
1 polymer ?
#
loop_
_entity_poly.entity_id
_entity_poly.type
_entity_poly.pdbx_seq_one_letter_code
_entity_poly.pdbx_strand_id
1 'polypeptide(L)'
;MMSIKLENSSFEQMFELAPIAMWVEDFSGVKCLFDRWRSAGVTDIEAFLRADRSRVAACSRAIRVLQVNRKTLDLFEASDMEQLVSSIDQVFRDDMLESHINELVQLFQGQHSFSSNTVNYTLSGKRLDIQLRGQVLPGHEETLDRILLTTEDVSLREAAHRRERAQALYAQGLFEHSPVSLWVEDFSRIRNLLEDLRSRHIVDLRVFMDVHPDFVRQCLNEIKVIDVNQATLDMFRAADRQTLLQNQHAIFRDDVEEHFREQLIDLWEGRLFHSHEVMNYALDGSERYVLLHFSVLPGHEHDWSLVLVSLTDITARKKAEAYLEYLGRHDVLTKLYNRSYYTEEINRLERKKFRPIGVLIIDLNGLKEANDSLGHDAGDGLLRRLGEVLNEAVSAPHCAARIGGDEFAVLMPGAGENDVKVMVEQIDKLLDINNQFYADAPISVSVGVAICEMGETLESAVRRADLEMYHEKREYYASLPALDRRNRRR
;
A
#
# COMPACT_ATOMS: atom_id res chain seq x y z
N MET A 1 -49.71 -12.02 -55.00
CA MET A 1 -48.92 -12.76 -53.99
C MET A 1 -48.41 -14.03 -54.66
N MET A 2 -47.22 -13.98 -55.27
CA MET A 2 -46.57 -15.17 -55.83
C MET A 2 -46.01 -15.99 -54.67
N SER A 3 -46.64 -17.11 -54.38
CA SER A 3 -46.07 -18.15 -53.52
C SER A 3 -44.95 -18.81 -54.33
N ILE A 4 -43.70 -18.46 -54.03
CA ILE A 4 -42.53 -19.15 -54.56
C ILE A 4 -42.54 -20.53 -53.90
N LYS A 5 -43.11 -21.53 -54.58
CA LYS A 5 -42.80 -22.93 -54.30
C LYS A 5 -41.33 -23.12 -54.69
N LEU A 6 -40.45 -23.05 -53.70
CA LEU A 6 -39.08 -23.55 -53.84
C LEU A 6 -39.20 -25.01 -54.31
N GLU A 7 -38.72 -25.30 -55.52
CA GLU A 7 -38.51 -26.68 -55.95
C GLU A 7 -37.58 -27.35 -54.93
N ASN A 8 -37.82 -28.62 -54.56
CA ASN A 8 -37.04 -29.34 -53.55
C ASN A 8 -35.51 -29.25 -53.79
N SER A 9 -35.07 -29.12 -55.06
CA SER A 9 -33.66 -28.97 -55.43
C SER A 9 -33.02 -27.65 -54.95
N SER A 10 -33.80 -26.56 -54.83
CA SER A 10 -33.28 -25.25 -54.39
C SER A 10 -33.03 -25.23 -52.88
N PHE A 11 -33.84 -25.92 -52.09
CA PHE A 11 -33.63 -26.04 -50.65
C PHE A 11 -32.40 -26.90 -50.35
N GLU A 12 -32.26 -28.05 -51.01
CA GLU A 12 -31.10 -28.95 -50.86
C GLU A 12 -29.78 -28.23 -51.20
N GLN A 13 -29.76 -27.46 -52.30
CA GLN A 13 -28.58 -26.67 -52.67
C GLN A 13 -28.26 -25.58 -51.65
N MET A 14 -29.26 -24.86 -51.14
CA MET A 14 -29.05 -23.82 -50.11
C MET A 14 -28.57 -24.41 -48.79
N PHE A 15 -29.10 -25.56 -48.38
CA PHE A 15 -28.72 -26.26 -47.16
C PHE A 15 -27.26 -26.76 -47.22
N GLU A 16 -26.86 -27.36 -48.35
CA GLU A 16 -25.49 -27.84 -48.55
C GLU A 16 -24.45 -26.72 -48.68
N LEU A 17 -24.81 -25.60 -49.33
CA LEU A 17 -23.91 -24.45 -49.51
C LEU A 17 -23.90 -23.47 -48.33
N ALA A 18 -24.71 -23.71 -47.29
CA ALA A 18 -24.77 -22.83 -46.13
C ALA A 18 -23.39 -22.72 -45.47
N PRO A 19 -22.93 -21.49 -45.11
CA PRO A 19 -21.60 -21.29 -44.54
C PRO A 19 -21.49 -21.69 -43.05
N ILE A 20 -22.58 -22.18 -42.45
CA ILE A 20 -22.68 -22.60 -41.04
C ILE A 20 -23.04 -24.08 -40.96
N ALA A 21 -22.64 -24.76 -39.88
CA ALA A 21 -23.05 -26.14 -39.64
C ALA A 21 -24.56 -26.20 -39.35
N MET A 22 -25.27 -27.00 -40.14
CA MET A 22 -26.71 -27.19 -40.05
C MET A 22 -27.05 -28.68 -40.19
N TRP A 23 -27.98 -29.14 -39.35
CA TRP A 23 -28.62 -30.45 -39.52
C TRP A 23 -30.11 -30.39 -39.24
N VAL A 24 -30.85 -31.34 -39.82
CA VAL A 24 -32.28 -31.54 -39.58
C VAL A 24 -32.47 -32.81 -38.80
N GLU A 25 -33.22 -32.73 -37.70
CA GLU A 25 -33.53 -33.85 -36.82
C GLU A 25 -35.04 -34.07 -36.73
N ASP A 26 -35.42 -35.32 -36.50
CA ASP A 26 -36.78 -35.78 -36.24
C ASP A 26 -36.96 -36.05 -34.75
N PHE A 27 -37.78 -35.23 -34.11
CA PHE A 27 -38.16 -35.29 -32.70
C PHE A 27 -39.57 -35.88 -32.51
N SER A 28 -40.19 -36.50 -33.52
CA SER A 28 -41.52 -37.11 -33.39
C SER A 28 -41.57 -38.17 -32.29
N GLY A 29 -40.48 -38.92 -32.10
CA GLY A 29 -40.33 -39.85 -30.98
C GLY A 29 -40.32 -39.14 -29.63
N VAL A 30 -39.66 -37.99 -29.53
CA VAL A 30 -39.67 -37.14 -28.33
C VAL A 30 -41.07 -36.56 -28.10
N LYS A 31 -41.78 -36.14 -29.15
CA LYS A 31 -43.17 -35.66 -29.06
C LYS A 31 -44.10 -36.72 -28.50
N CYS A 32 -43.97 -37.98 -28.92
CA CYS A 32 -44.72 -39.09 -28.34
C CYS A 32 -44.42 -39.30 -26.83
N LEU A 33 -43.17 -39.10 -26.40
CA LEU A 33 -42.81 -39.14 -24.98
C LEU A 33 -43.44 -37.97 -24.22
N PHE A 34 -43.40 -36.76 -24.78
CA PHE A 34 -44.03 -35.57 -24.20
C PHE A 34 -45.53 -35.74 -24.02
N ASP A 35 -46.23 -36.23 -25.03
CA ASP A 35 -47.68 -36.46 -24.98
C ASP A 35 -48.05 -37.52 -23.93
N ARG A 36 -47.22 -38.57 -23.80
CA ARG A 36 -47.37 -39.59 -22.75
C ARG A 36 -47.18 -38.98 -21.36
N TRP A 37 -46.17 -38.14 -21.17
CA TRP A 37 -45.90 -37.50 -19.89
C TRP A 37 -46.96 -36.47 -19.51
N ARG A 38 -47.46 -35.68 -20.47
CA ARG A 38 -48.61 -34.79 -20.26
C ARG A 38 -49.86 -35.56 -19.87
N SER A 39 -50.15 -36.67 -20.55
CA SER A 39 -51.29 -37.55 -20.21
C SER A 39 -51.14 -38.22 -18.84
N ALA A 40 -49.90 -38.43 -18.38
CA ALA A 40 -49.58 -38.93 -17.04
C ALA A 40 -49.57 -37.85 -15.95
N GLY A 41 -49.88 -36.59 -16.28
CA GLY A 41 -49.98 -35.48 -15.34
C GLY A 41 -48.67 -34.77 -15.02
N VAL A 42 -47.61 -34.94 -15.83
CA VAL A 42 -46.36 -34.20 -15.65
C VAL A 42 -46.57 -32.73 -16.05
N THR A 43 -46.49 -31.83 -15.08
CA THR A 43 -46.63 -30.38 -15.28
C THR A 43 -45.30 -29.63 -15.22
N ASP A 44 -44.36 -30.10 -14.39
CA ASP A 44 -43.00 -29.59 -14.29
C ASP A 44 -42.03 -30.58 -14.96
N ILE A 45 -41.81 -30.37 -16.25
CA ILE A 45 -40.93 -31.22 -17.05
C ILE A 45 -39.46 -31.10 -16.64
N GLU A 46 -39.04 -29.94 -16.14
CA GLU A 46 -37.65 -29.72 -15.77
C GLU A 46 -37.28 -30.56 -14.54
N ALA A 47 -38.06 -30.44 -13.46
CA ALA A 47 -37.87 -31.27 -12.27
C ALA A 47 -38.00 -32.76 -12.60
N PHE A 48 -38.95 -33.11 -13.49
CA PHE A 48 -39.17 -34.49 -13.92
C PHE A 48 -37.98 -35.08 -14.68
N LEU A 49 -37.34 -34.34 -15.58
CA LEU A 49 -36.15 -34.78 -16.31
C LEU A 49 -34.91 -34.82 -15.42
N ARG A 50 -34.74 -33.83 -14.52
CA ARG A 50 -33.61 -33.75 -13.57
C ARG A 50 -33.63 -34.88 -12.54
N ALA A 51 -34.81 -35.35 -12.15
CA ALA A 51 -34.97 -36.43 -11.17
C ALA A 51 -34.45 -37.79 -11.68
N ASP A 52 -34.35 -38.00 -12.99
CA ASP A 52 -33.97 -39.30 -13.56
C ASP A 52 -33.37 -39.14 -14.97
N ARG A 53 -32.04 -39.25 -15.03
CA ARG A 53 -31.26 -39.11 -16.27
C ARG A 53 -31.65 -40.12 -17.36
N SER A 54 -32.25 -41.26 -17.00
CA SER A 54 -32.69 -42.25 -18.00
C SER A 54 -33.78 -41.71 -18.92
N ARG A 55 -34.55 -40.72 -18.47
CA ARG A 55 -35.62 -40.04 -19.23
C ARG A 55 -35.05 -39.12 -20.30
N VAL A 56 -34.01 -38.37 -19.96
CA VAL A 56 -33.26 -37.55 -20.92
C VAL A 56 -32.61 -38.45 -21.97
N ALA A 57 -31.97 -39.54 -21.54
CA ALA A 57 -31.40 -40.53 -22.47
C ALA A 57 -32.46 -41.21 -23.35
N ALA A 58 -33.70 -41.37 -22.87
CA ALA A 58 -34.81 -41.88 -23.67
C ALA A 58 -35.25 -40.87 -24.75
N CYS A 59 -35.25 -39.57 -24.44
CA CYS A 59 -35.45 -38.53 -25.44
C CYS A 59 -34.33 -38.56 -26.49
N SER A 60 -33.06 -38.58 -26.07
CA SER A 60 -31.93 -38.59 -27.00
C SER A 60 -31.97 -39.77 -27.97
N ARG A 61 -32.33 -40.98 -27.50
CA ARG A 61 -32.53 -42.16 -28.36
C ARG A 61 -33.73 -42.06 -29.30
N ALA A 62 -34.70 -41.20 -29.00
CA ALA A 62 -35.89 -41.00 -29.80
C ALA A 62 -35.69 -39.94 -30.90
N ILE A 63 -34.57 -39.22 -30.89
CA ILE A 63 -34.18 -38.25 -31.90
C ILE A 63 -33.48 -38.98 -33.05
N ARG A 64 -33.82 -38.61 -34.29
CA ARG A 64 -33.16 -39.15 -35.49
C ARG A 64 -32.60 -38.03 -36.35
N VAL A 65 -31.32 -38.09 -36.69
CA VAL A 65 -30.72 -37.18 -37.66
C VAL A 65 -31.22 -37.54 -39.05
N LEU A 66 -31.89 -36.59 -39.72
CA LEU A 66 -32.45 -36.77 -41.06
C LEU A 66 -31.48 -36.30 -42.14
N GLN A 67 -30.75 -35.21 -41.90
CA GLN A 67 -29.87 -34.60 -42.88
C GLN A 67 -28.81 -33.74 -42.20
N VAL A 68 -27.58 -33.75 -42.69
CA VAL A 68 -26.49 -32.87 -42.22
C VAL A 68 -25.83 -32.23 -43.44
N ASN A 69 -25.43 -30.96 -43.35
CA ASN A 69 -24.72 -30.31 -44.44
C ASN A 69 -23.20 -30.54 -44.35
N ARG A 70 -22.48 -30.22 -45.45
CA ARG A 70 -21.02 -30.33 -45.49
C ARG A 70 -20.30 -29.62 -44.34
N LYS A 71 -20.77 -28.43 -43.94
CA LYS A 71 -20.16 -27.68 -42.82
C LYS A 71 -20.27 -28.38 -41.48
N THR A 72 -21.32 -29.15 -41.26
CA THR A 72 -21.48 -29.96 -40.05
C THR A 72 -20.49 -31.11 -40.00
N LEU A 73 -20.28 -31.78 -41.14
CA LEU A 73 -19.27 -32.83 -41.28
C LEU A 73 -17.86 -32.27 -41.05
N ASP A 74 -17.55 -31.11 -41.64
CA ASP A 74 -16.27 -30.42 -41.44
C ASP A 74 -16.06 -30.03 -39.96
N LEU A 75 -17.09 -29.50 -39.29
CA LEU A 75 -17.02 -29.05 -37.90
C LEU A 75 -16.70 -30.19 -36.93
N PHE A 76 -17.33 -31.36 -37.12
CA PHE A 76 -17.15 -32.53 -36.26
C PHE A 76 -16.09 -33.51 -36.76
N GLU A 77 -15.41 -33.20 -37.86
CA GLU A 77 -14.36 -34.02 -38.47
C GLU A 77 -14.87 -35.40 -38.93
N ALA A 78 -16.09 -35.46 -39.46
CA ALA A 78 -16.72 -36.65 -40.03
C ALA A 78 -16.56 -36.70 -41.56
N SER A 79 -16.35 -37.89 -42.14
CA SER A 79 -16.27 -38.10 -43.59
C SER A 79 -17.63 -37.97 -44.27
N ASP A 80 -18.67 -38.44 -43.58
CA ASP A 80 -20.05 -38.53 -44.07
C ASP A 80 -21.05 -38.58 -42.88
N MET A 81 -22.33 -38.49 -43.22
CA MET A 81 -23.42 -38.51 -42.24
C MET A 81 -23.48 -39.84 -41.46
N GLU A 82 -23.19 -40.97 -42.10
CA GLU A 82 -23.29 -42.29 -41.48
C GLU A 82 -22.24 -42.45 -40.36
N GLN A 83 -21.01 -41.97 -40.61
CA GLN A 83 -19.96 -41.90 -39.61
C GLN A 83 -20.35 -40.99 -38.44
N LEU A 84 -20.87 -39.80 -38.72
CA LEU A 84 -21.28 -38.86 -37.69
C LEU A 84 -22.39 -39.43 -36.79
N VAL A 85 -23.42 -40.03 -37.40
CA VAL A 85 -24.57 -40.60 -36.68
C VAL A 85 -24.17 -41.84 -35.86
N SER A 86 -23.33 -42.72 -36.41
CA SER A 86 -22.84 -43.91 -35.68
C SER A 86 -21.92 -43.56 -34.51
N SER A 87 -21.30 -42.38 -34.53
CA SER A 87 -20.38 -41.87 -33.50
C SER A 87 -20.95 -40.67 -32.74
N ILE A 88 -22.26 -40.46 -32.78
CA ILE A 88 -22.91 -39.27 -32.20
C ILE A 88 -22.63 -39.18 -30.69
N ASP A 89 -22.59 -40.31 -29.98
CA ASP A 89 -22.28 -40.36 -28.55
C ASP A 89 -20.84 -39.91 -28.21
N GLN A 90 -19.92 -39.86 -29.19
CA GLN A 90 -18.57 -39.32 -28.99
C GLN A 90 -18.54 -37.80 -29.11
N VAL A 91 -19.40 -37.25 -29.97
CA VAL A 91 -19.55 -35.80 -30.19
C VAL A 91 -20.35 -35.18 -29.05
N PHE A 92 -21.40 -35.87 -28.60
CA PHE A 92 -22.34 -35.44 -27.58
C PHE A 92 -22.16 -36.28 -26.32
N ARG A 93 -21.43 -35.76 -25.33
CA ARG A 93 -21.13 -36.48 -24.08
C ARG A 93 -21.05 -35.55 -22.88
N ASP A 94 -21.18 -36.14 -21.69
CA ASP A 94 -20.90 -35.59 -20.34
C ASP A 94 -21.46 -34.18 -20.05
N ASP A 95 -20.86 -33.16 -20.63
CA ASP A 95 -21.10 -31.72 -20.41
C ASP A 95 -22.42 -31.21 -21.03
N MET A 96 -23.10 -32.02 -21.85
CA MET A 96 -24.29 -31.61 -22.60
C MET A 96 -25.63 -31.88 -21.91
N LEU A 97 -25.64 -32.59 -20.79
CA LEU A 97 -26.89 -33.02 -20.18
C LEU A 97 -27.78 -31.83 -19.77
N GLU A 98 -27.17 -30.80 -19.19
CA GLU A 98 -27.86 -29.61 -18.71
C GLU A 98 -28.41 -28.75 -19.85
N SER A 99 -27.63 -28.53 -20.91
CA SER A 99 -28.08 -27.82 -22.11
C SER A 99 -29.22 -28.57 -22.79
N HIS A 100 -29.12 -29.90 -22.93
CA HIS A 100 -30.16 -30.71 -23.54
C HIS A 100 -31.47 -30.74 -22.73
N ILE A 101 -31.39 -30.77 -21.40
CA ILE A 101 -32.60 -30.62 -20.54
C ILE A 101 -33.28 -29.29 -20.85
N ASN A 102 -32.53 -28.19 -20.91
CA ASN A 102 -33.11 -26.86 -21.18
C ASN A 102 -33.78 -26.79 -22.56
N GLU A 103 -33.23 -27.45 -23.58
CA GLU A 103 -33.82 -27.55 -24.91
C GLU A 103 -35.15 -28.32 -24.88
N LEU A 104 -35.17 -29.49 -24.22
CA LEU A 104 -36.36 -30.31 -24.06
C LEU A 104 -37.46 -29.59 -23.26
N VAL A 105 -37.09 -28.83 -22.23
CA VAL A 105 -38.01 -28.01 -21.43
C VAL A 105 -38.68 -26.95 -22.30
N GLN A 106 -37.92 -26.22 -23.11
CA GLN A 106 -38.44 -25.20 -24.02
C GLN A 106 -39.43 -25.80 -25.02
N LEU A 107 -39.08 -26.93 -25.66
CA LEU A 107 -39.98 -27.64 -26.57
C LEU A 107 -41.23 -28.17 -25.85
N PHE A 108 -41.10 -28.74 -24.65
CA PHE A 108 -42.23 -29.24 -23.87
C PHE A 108 -43.18 -28.12 -23.43
N GLN A 109 -42.68 -26.90 -23.23
CA GLN A 109 -43.50 -25.71 -22.95
C GLN A 109 -44.19 -25.13 -24.20
N GLY A 110 -43.99 -25.75 -25.37
CA GLY A 110 -44.60 -25.33 -26.63
C GLY A 110 -43.83 -24.23 -27.37
N GLN A 111 -42.56 -24.00 -27.02
CA GLN A 111 -41.70 -23.12 -27.81
C GLN A 111 -41.25 -23.84 -29.08
N HIS A 112 -41.20 -23.11 -30.20
CA HIS A 112 -40.79 -23.65 -31.51
C HIS A 112 -39.35 -23.26 -31.86
N SER A 113 -38.66 -22.55 -30.97
CA SER A 113 -37.24 -22.24 -31.08
C SER A 113 -36.58 -22.33 -29.73
N PHE A 114 -35.31 -22.71 -29.71
CA PHE A 114 -34.49 -22.77 -28.51
C PHE A 114 -33.03 -22.44 -28.84
N SER A 115 -32.28 -22.04 -27.82
CA SER A 115 -30.83 -21.89 -27.94
C SER A 115 -30.14 -22.33 -26.66
N SER A 116 -28.97 -22.94 -26.81
CA SER A 116 -28.11 -23.36 -25.72
C SER A 116 -26.65 -23.11 -26.06
N ASN A 117 -25.83 -22.89 -25.03
CA ASN A 117 -24.38 -22.95 -25.14
C ASN A 117 -23.93 -24.24 -24.46
N THR A 118 -23.11 -25.02 -25.14
CA THR A 118 -22.73 -26.35 -24.68
C THR A 118 -21.36 -26.75 -25.19
N VAL A 119 -20.86 -27.88 -24.72
CA VAL A 119 -19.57 -28.43 -25.13
C VAL A 119 -19.81 -29.67 -25.97
N ASN A 120 -19.28 -29.65 -27.19
CA ASN A 120 -19.23 -30.84 -28.04
C ASN A 120 -17.77 -31.24 -28.27
N TYR A 121 -17.57 -32.39 -28.90
CA TYR A 121 -16.26 -32.87 -29.29
C TYR A 121 -16.24 -33.22 -30.77
N THR A 122 -15.12 -33.00 -31.45
CA THR A 122 -14.90 -33.59 -32.77
C THR A 122 -14.68 -35.09 -32.63
N LEU A 123 -14.76 -35.83 -33.75
CA LEU A 123 -14.46 -37.27 -33.76
C LEU A 123 -12.99 -37.59 -33.43
N SER A 124 -12.06 -36.63 -33.57
CA SER A 124 -10.68 -36.79 -33.06
C SER A 124 -10.53 -36.50 -31.56
N GLY A 125 -11.60 -36.05 -30.89
CA GLY A 125 -11.64 -35.75 -29.46
C GLY A 125 -11.34 -34.29 -29.11
N LYS A 126 -11.24 -33.38 -30.08
CA LYS A 126 -11.05 -31.94 -29.83
C LYS A 126 -12.30 -31.36 -29.19
N ARG A 127 -12.16 -30.70 -28.04
CA ARG A 127 -13.25 -30.00 -27.35
C ARG A 127 -13.65 -28.72 -28.10
N LEU A 128 -14.95 -28.52 -28.32
CA LEU A 128 -15.56 -27.35 -28.93
C LEU A 128 -16.56 -26.72 -27.96
N ASP A 129 -16.41 -25.44 -27.62
CA ASP A 129 -17.51 -24.67 -27.06
C ASP A 129 -18.42 -24.26 -28.23
N ILE A 130 -19.66 -24.76 -28.26
CA ILE A 130 -20.61 -24.50 -29.34
C ILE A 130 -21.83 -23.71 -28.86
N GLN A 131 -22.36 -22.89 -29.76
CA GLN A 131 -23.71 -22.35 -29.63
C GLN A 131 -24.64 -23.14 -30.54
N LEU A 132 -25.62 -23.81 -29.94
CA LEU A 132 -26.67 -24.54 -30.65
C LEU A 132 -27.93 -23.67 -30.69
N ARG A 133 -28.58 -23.62 -31.85
CA ARG A 133 -29.90 -23.02 -32.02
C ARG A 133 -30.79 -24.01 -32.74
N GLY A 134 -31.97 -24.26 -32.20
CA GLY A 134 -32.98 -25.08 -32.84
C GLY A 134 -34.21 -24.28 -33.23
N GLN A 135 -34.78 -24.62 -34.37
CA GLN A 135 -36.03 -24.07 -34.86
C GLN A 135 -36.86 -25.17 -35.52
N VAL A 136 -38.11 -25.35 -35.07
CA VAL A 136 -39.06 -26.25 -35.71
C VAL A 136 -39.45 -25.68 -37.07
N LEU A 137 -39.39 -26.49 -38.12
CA LEU A 137 -39.72 -26.03 -39.47
C LEU A 137 -41.23 -25.78 -39.60
N PRO A 138 -41.64 -24.75 -40.39
CA PRO A 138 -43.06 -24.47 -40.61
C PRO A 138 -43.84 -25.67 -41.14
N GLY A 139 -44.99 -25.98 -40.53
CA GLY A 139 -45.81 -27.14 -40.86
C GLY A 139 -45.47 -28.42 -40.07
N HIS A 140 -44.44 -28.38 -39.23
CA HIS A 140 -43.97 -29.49 -38.40
C HIS A 140 -44.09 -29.21 -36.90
N GLU A 141 -44.81 -28.15 -36.49
CA GLU A 141 -44.95 -27.71 -35.10
C GLU A 141 -45.67 -28.74 -34.21
N GLU A 142 -46.69 -29.41 -34.74
CA GLU A 142 -47.49 -30.39 -33.98
C GLU A 142 -46.80 -31.76 -33.88
N THR A 143 -45.99 -32.12 -34.87
CA THR A 143 -45.36 -33.44 -35.01
C THR A 143 -43.93 -33.46 -34.51
N LEU A 144 -43.23 -32.31 -34.56
CA LEU A 144 -41.79 -32.17 -34.30
C LEU A 144 -40.91 -33.09 -35.17
N ASP A 145 -41.40 -33.54 -36.33
CA ASP A 145 -40.66 -34.45 -37.22
C ASP A 145 -39.59 -33.76 -38.07
N ARG A 146 -39.55 -32.42 -38.06
CA ARG A 146 -38.47 -31.63 -38.65
C ARG A 146 -38.08 -30.42 -37.79
N ILE A 147 -36.94 -30.52 -37.14
CA ILE A 147 -36.28 -29.42 -36.42
C ILE A 147 -34.95 -29.13 -37.10
N LEU A 148 -34.75 -27.88 -37.50
CA LEU A 148 -33.48 -27.40 -38.02
C LEU A 148 -32.61 -26.93 -36.84
N LEU A 149 -31.41 -27.49 -36.73
CA LEU A 149 -30.42 -27.06 -35.77
C LEU A 149 -29.25 -26.41 -36.50
N THR A 150 -28.74 -25.32 -35.94
CA THR A 150 -27.50 -24.70 -36.39
C THR A 150 -26.47 -24.69 -35.26
N THR A 151 -25.24 -25.03 -35.59
CA THR A 151 -24.14 -25.11 -34.64
C THR A 151 -23.04 -24.13 -35.05
N GLU A 152 -22.61 -23.29 -34.11
CA GLU A 152 -21.48 -22.37 -34.30
C GLU A 152 -20.36 -22.71 -33.31
N ASP A 153 -19.12 -22.85 -33.78
CA ASP A 153 -17.94 -22.96 -32.92
C ASP A 153 -17.61 -21.58 -32.34
N VAL A 154 -17.87 -21.43 -31.04
CA VAL A 154 -17.60 -20.19 -30.29
C VAL A 154 -16.37 -20.32 -29.41
N SER A 155 -15.56 -21.38 -29.57
CA SER A 155 -14.40 -21.68 -28.73
C SER A 155 -13.39 -20.54 -28.62
N LEU A 156 -13.09 -19.87 -29.76
CA LEU A 156 -12.14 -18.75 -29.76
C LEU A 156 -12.68 -17.55 -28.95
N ARG A 157 -13.97 -17.25 -29.09
CA ARG A 157 -14.63 -16.15 -28.38
C ARG A 157 -14.73 -16.44 -26.88
N GLU A 158 -15.17 -17.64 -26.52
CA GLU A 158 -15.27 -18.08 -25.12
C GLU A 158 -13.90 -18.13 -24.44
N ALA A 159 -12.87 -18.62 -25.13
CA ALA A 159 -11.51 -18.64 -24.60
C ALA A 159 -10.96 -17.22 -24.40
N ALA A 160 -11.24 -16.28 -25.32
CA ALA A 160 -10.85 -14.88 -25.17
C ALA A 160 -11.52 -14.24 -23.95
N HIS A 161 -12.83 -14.41 -23.78
CA HIS A 161 -13.55 -13.89 -22.61
C HIS A 161 -13.10 -14.51 -21.29
N ARG A 162 -12.85 -15.83 -21.26
CA ARG A 162 -12.30 -16.50 -20.07
C ARG A 162 -10.92 -15.95 -19.72
N ARG A 163 -10.06 -15.70 -20.71
CA ARG A 163 -8.72 -15.14 -20.51
C ARG A 163 -8.77 -13.70 -20.02
N GLU A 164 -9.61 -12.87 -20.62
CA GLU A 164 -9.84 -11.48 -20.20
C GLU A 164 -10.32 -11.42 -18.75
N ARG A 165 -11.33 -12.23 -18.38
CA ARG A 165 -11.82 -12.32 -17.00
C ARG A 165 -10.75 -12.80 -16.04
N ALA A 166 -9.95 -13.79 -16.42
CA ALA A 166 -8.86 -14.29 -15.58
C ALA A 166 -7.77 -13.23 -15.38
N GLN A 167 -7.42 -12.48 -16.44
CA GLN A 167 -6.46 -11.38 -16.37
C GLN A 167 -6.98 -10.22 -15.49
N ALA A 168 -8.26 -9.86 -15.62
CA ALA A 168 -8.89 -8.83 -14.78
C ALA A 168 -8.87 -9.23 -13.30
N LEU A 169 -9.27 -10.47 -12.98
CA LEU A 169 -9.22 -10.99 -11.60
C LEU A 169 -7.79 -11.06 -11.08
N TYR A 170 -6.83 -11.45 -11.91
CA TYR A 170 -5.41 -11.47 -11.54
C TYR A 170 -4.89 -10.06 -11.22
N ALA A 171 -5.16 -9.07 -12.08
CA ALA A 171 -4.75 -7.68 -11.86
C ALA A 171 -5.41 -7.07 -10.61
N GLN A 172 -6.71 -7.30 -10.43
CA GLN A 172 -7.44 -6.88 -9.23
C GLN A 172 -6.85 -7.54 -7.98
N GLY A 173 -6.53 -8.83 -8.03
CA GLY A 173 -5.90 -9.55 -6.93
C GLY A 173 -4.51 -9.00 -6.58
N LEU A 174 -3.69 -8.66 -7.57
CA LEU A 174 -2.39 -8.02 -7.34
C LEU A 174 -2.53 -6.65 -6.68
N PHE A 175 -3.50 -5.84 -7.12
CA PHE A 175 -3.75 -4.52 -6.55
C PHE A 175 -4.25 -4.62 -5.11
N GLU A 176 -5.34 -5.36 -4.90
CA GLU A 176 -6.05 -5.44 -3.62
C GLU A 176 -5.21 -6.10 -2.53
N HIS A 177 -4.45 -7.14 -2.88
CA HIS A 177 -3.62 -7.89 -1.94
C HIS A 177 -2.14 -7.49 -1.97
N SER A 178 -1.78 -6.39 -2.63
CA SER A 178 -0.44 -5.83 -2.52
C SER A 178 -0.16 -5.44 -1.06
N PRO A 179 1.01 -5.80 -0.49
CA PRO A 179 1.39 -5.45 0.87
C PRO A 179 1.80 -3.97 1.02
N VAL A 180 1.90 -3.25 -0.09
CA VAL A 180 2.25 -1.81 -0.13
C VAL A 180 0.98 -1.01 -0.41
N SER A 181 0.86 0.17 0.19
CA SER A 181 -0.24 1.10 -0.09
C SER A 181 -0.15 1.54 -1.55
N LEU A 182 -1.23 1.34 -2.30
CA LEU A 182 -1.36 1.75 -3.70
C LEU A 182 -2.55 2.71 -3.85
N TRP A 183 -2.33 3.77 -4.62
CA TRP A 183 -3.31 4.73 -5.06
C TRP A 183 -3.26 4.84 -6.58
N VAL A 184 -4.42 4.80 -7.21
CA VAL A 184 -4.60 5.08 -8.63
C VAL A 184 -5.24 6.45 -8.74
N GLU A 185 -4.60 7.36 -9.44
CA GLU A 185 -4.97 8.76 -9.50
C GLU A 185 -5.02 9.27 -10.93
N ASP A 186 -5.84 10.29 -11.16
CA ASP A 186 -5.95 11.03 -12.43
C ASP A 186 -5.29 12.40 -12.25
N PHE A 187 -4.25 12.64 -13.04
CA PHE A 187 -3.44 13.86 -13.06
C PHE A 187 -3.68 14.67 -14.35
N SER A 188 -4.68 14.34 -15.17
CA SER A 188 -4.92 15.02 -16.44
C SER A 188 -5.18 16.52 -16.29
N ARG A 189 -5.84 16.92 -15.20
CA ARG A 189 -6.07 18.34 -14.90
C ARG A 189 -4.77 19.08 -14.60
N ILE A 190 -3.89 18.48 -13.80
CA ILE A 190 -2.57 19.02 -13.50
C ILE A 190 -1.74 19.15 -14.77
N ARG A 191 -1.77 18.13 -15.63
CA ARG A 191 -1.07 18.18 -16.92
C ARG A 191 -1.51 19.36 -17.76
N ASN A 192 -2.83 19.58 -17.88
CA ASN A 192 -3.37 20.73 -18.62
C ASN A 192 -2.93 22.07 -18.03
N LEU A 193 -2.87 22.17 -16.69
CA LEU A 193 -2.35 23.38 -16.02
C LEU A 193 -0.89 23.62 -16.36
N LEU A 194 -0.04 22.59 -16.31
CA LEU A 194 1.37 22.72 -16.68
C LEU A 194 1.55 23.05 -18.19
N GLU A 195 0.74 22.45 -19.07
CA GLU A 195 0.79 22.76 -20.50
C GLU A 195 0.34 24.21 -20.79
N ASP A 196 -0.65 24.74 -20.07
CA ASP A 196 -1.04 26.14 -20.16
C ASP A 196 0.12 27.07 -19.75
N LEU A 197 0.83 26.76 -18.66
CA LEU A 197 2.02 27.53 -18.27
C LEU A 197 3.12 27.49 -19.34
N ARG A 198 3.36 26.32 -19.97
CA ARG A 198 4.31 26.21 -21.09
C ARG A 198 3.87 27.06 -22.28
N SER A 199 2.59 27.09 -22.61
CA SER A 199 2.05 27.92 -23.70
C SER A 199 2.27 29.42 -23.45
N ARG A 200 2.30 29.84 -22.18
CA ARG A 200 2.62 31.21 -21.74
C ARG A 200 4.11 31.50 -21.65
N HIS A 201 4.96 30.60 -22.15
CA HIS A 201 6.42 30.73 -22.20
C HIS A 201 7.09 30.83 -20.81
N ILE A 202 6.46 30.25 -19.78
CA ILE A 202 7.13 30.01 -18.51
C ILE A 202 8.18 28.93 -18.75
N VAL A 203 9.42 29.21 -18.36
CA VAL A 203 10.56 28.30 -18.57
C VAL A 203 10.98 27.64 -17.25
N ASP A 204 10.90 28.38 -16.16
CA ASP A 204 11.28 27.95 -14.81
C ASP A 204 10.04 27.87 -13.91
N LEU A 205 9.59 26.64 -13.64
CA LEU A 205 8.44 26.39 -12.78
C LEU A 205 8.75 26.73 -11.32
N ARG A 206 10.00 26.59 -10.85
CA ARG A 206 10.36 26.91 -9.46
C ARG A 206 10.12 28.38 -9.17
N VAL A 207 10.66 29.25 -10.03
CA VAL A 207 10.50 30.71 -9.92
C VAL A 207 9.04 31.11 -10.06
N PHE A 208 8.30 30.47 -10.96
CA PHE A 208 6.87 30.74 -11.11
C PHE A 208 6.10 30.45 -9.82
N MET A 209 6.34 29.30 -9.19
CA MET A 209 5.67 28.91 -7.94
C MET A 209 6.12 29.75 -6.73
N ASP A 210 7.35 30.28 -6.72
CA ASP A 210 7.79 31.23 -5.69
C ASP A 210 6.96 32.53 -5.73
N VAL A 211 6.54 32.96 -6.92
CA VAL A 211 5.69 34.15 -7.12
C VAL A 211 4.20 33.82 -6.98
N HIS A 212 3.79 32.59 -7.26
CA HIS A 212 2.39 32.13 -7.25
C HIS A 212 2.21 30.88 -6.37
N PRO A 213 2.33 31.00 -5.04
CA PRO A 213 2.24 29.86 -4.13
C PRO A 213 0.88 29.14 -4.20
N ASP A 214 -0.21 29.86 -4.53
CA ASP A 214 -1.55 29.29 -4.69
C ASP A 214 -1.63 28.26 -5.84
N PHE A 215 -0.71 28.29 -6.80
CA PHE A 215 -0.68 27.33 -7.91
C PHE A 215 -0.50 25.88 -7.42
N VAL A 216 0.36 25.67 -6.43
CA VAL A 216 0.61 24.35 -5.85
C VAL A 216 -0.67 23.80 -5.23
N ARG A 217 -1.37 24.63 -4.45
CA ARG A 217 -2.66 24.28 -3.85
C ARG A 217 -3.75 24.02 -4.89
N GLN A 218 -3.77 24.81 -5.97
CA GLN A 218 -4.66 24.56 -7.09
C GLN A 218 -4.41 23.17 -7.68
N CYS A 219 -3.15 22.82 -7.97
CA CYS A 219 -2.81 21.51 -8.51
C CYS A 219 -3.18 20.37 -7.55
N LEU A 220 -2.95 20.52 -6.24
CA LEU A 220 -3.36 19.53 -5.23
C LEU A 220 -4.87 19.23 -5.30
N ASN A 221 -5.70 20.26 -5.42
CA ASN A 221 -7.16 20.12 -5.49
C ASN A 221 -7.66 19.49 -6.80
N GLU A 222 -6.82 19.44 -7.83
CA GLU A 222 -7.14 18.83 -9.12
C GLU A 222 -6.78 17.33 -9.16
N ILE A 223 -6.09 16.80 -8.15
CA ILE A 223 -5.82 15.37 -8.02
C ILE A 223 -7.15 14.65 -7.79
N LYS A 224 -7.43 13.65 -8.63
CA LYS A 224 -8.60 12.80 -8.47
C LYS A 224 -8.18 11.37 -8.21
N VAL A 225 -8.51 10.88 -7.02
CA VAL A 225 -8.27 9.49 -6.64
C VAL A 225 -9.29 8.58 -7.34
N ILE A 226 -8.80 7.75 -8.26
CA ILE A 226 -9.56 6.72 -8.97
C ILE A 226 -9.75 5.50 -8.08
N ASP A 227 -8.70 5.03 -7.40
CA ASP A 227 -8.80 3.87 -6.52
C ASP A 227 -7.70 3.76 -5.47
N VAL A 228 -7.93 2.94 -4.44
CA VAL A 228 -6.95 2.60 -3.39
C VAL A 228 -7.11 1.15 -2.98
N ASN A 229 -6.02 0.47 -2.61
CA ASN A 229 -6.07 -0.92 -2.15
C ASN A 229 -6.26 -1.05 -0.62
N GLN A 230 -6.44 -2.28 -0.15
CA GLN A 230 -6.58 -2.57 1.29
C GLN A 230 -5.39 -2.08 2.14
N ALA A 231 -4.15 -2.23 1.65
CA ALA A 231 -2.97 -1.78 2.39
C ALA A 231 -2.96 -0.26 2.64
N THR A 232 -3.55 0.53 1.73
CA THR A 232 -3.77 1.97 1.94
C THR A 232 -4.71 2.22 3.12
N LEU A 233 -5.84 1.51 3.17
CA LEU A 233 -6.81 1.66 4.26
C LEU A 233 -6.19 1.29 5.60
N ASP A 234 -5.42 0.20 5.63
CA ASP A 234 -4.73 -0.26 6.84
C ASP A 234 -3.67 0.75 7.32
N MET A 235 -2.87 1.29 6.39
CA MET A 235 -1.83 2.29 6.68
C MET A 235 -2.40 3.56 7.28
N PHE A 236 -3.51 4.06 6.71
CA PHE A 236 -4.14 5.31 7.15
C PHE A 236 -5.26 5.13 8.18
N ARG A 237 -5.50 3.90 8.65
CA ARG A 237 -6.55 3.58 9.63
C ARG A 237 -7.96 3.98 9.17
N ALA A 238 -8.23 3.85 7.87
CA ALA A 238 -9.55 4.07 7.31
C ALA A 238 -10.38 2.78 7.34
N ALA A 239 -11.65 2.88 7.74
CA ALA A 239 -12.56 1.74 7.75
C ALA A 239 -12.91 1.24 6.34
N ASP A 240 -13.01 2.19 5.40
CA ASP A 240 -13.33 1.93 4.01
C ASP A 240 -12.81 3.08 3.13
N ARG A 241 -12.85 2.85 1.81
CA ARG A 241 -12.43 3.80 0.78
C ARG A 241 -13.19 5.13 0.86
N GLN A 242 -14.48 5.11 1.15
CA GLN A 242 -15.28 6.34 1.19
C GLN A 242 -14.84 7.24 2.35
N THR A 243 -14.61 6.64 3.52
CA THR A 243 -14.11 7.31 4.72
C THR A 243 -12.73 7.94 4.46
N LEU A 244 -11.82 7.19 3.81
CA LEU A 244 -10.51 7.71 3.41
C LEU A 244 -10.64 8.96 2.52
N LEU A 245 -11.44 8.86 1.45
CA LEU A 245 -11.57 9.92 0.45
C LEU A 245 -12.22 11.20 1.00
N GLN A 246 -13.16 11.09 1.94
CA GLN A 246 -13.78 12.24 2.59
C GLN A 246 -12.82 12.97 3.56
N ASN A 247 -11.80 12.27 4.07
CA ASN A 247 -10.89 12.77 5.09
C ASN A 247 -9.44 12.93 4.59
N GLN A 248 -9.24 13.10 3.27
CA GLN A 248 -7.91 13.31 2.68
C GLN A 248 -7.17 14.50 3.30
N HIS A 249 -7.89 15.58 3.65
CA HIS A 249 -7.34 16.76 4.31
C HIS A 249 -6.77 16.48 5.72
N ALA A 250 -7.15 15.38 6.36
CA ALA A 250 -6.59 14.95 7.64
C ALA A 250 -5.30 14.13 7.45
N ILE A 251 -5.15 13.49 6.29
CA ILE A 251 -4.00 12.65 5.93
C ILE A 251 -2.88 13.51 5.35
N PHE A 252 -3.25 14.37 4.40
CA PHE A 252 -2.37 15.30 3.71
C PHE A 252 -2.55 16.69 4.31
N ARG A 253 -1.81 16.94 5.38
CA ARG A 253 -1.72 18.23 6.07
C ARG A 253 -0.27 18.47 6.47
N ASP A 254 0.06 19.73 6.78
CA ASP A 254 1.39 20.18 7.20
C ASP A 254 2.48 19.88 6.14
N ASP A 255 3.10 20.93 5.60
CA ASP A 255 4.21 20.84 4.62
C ASP A 255 3.93 20.05 3.31
N VAL A 256 2.69 19.60 3.08
CA VAL A 256 2.29 18.87 1.85
C VAL A 256 2.55 19.70 0.59
N GLU A 257 2.31 21.02 0.66
CA GLU A 257 2.57 21.93 -0.47
C GLU A 257 4.06 21.95 -0.84
N GLU A 258 4.97 21.89 0.14
CA GLU A 258 6.42 21.90 -0.13
C GLU A 258 6.85 20.61 -0.85
N HIS A 259 6.39 19.45 -0.39
CA HIS A 259 6.72 18.17 -1.01
C HIS A 259 6.08 18.03 -2.40
N PHE A 260 4.82 18.45 -2.55
CA PHE A 260 4.13 18.39 -3.83
C PHE A 260 4.73 19.35 -4.87
N ARG A 261 5.31 20.46 -4.42
CA ARG A 261 6.06 21.38 -5.28
C ARG A 261 7.19 20.66 -6.03
N GLU A 262 7.97 19.84 -5.33
CA GLU A 262 9.08 19.07 -5.94
C GLU A 262 8.56 18.05 -6.95
N GLN A 263 7.43 17.40 -6.66
CA GLN A 263 6.75 16.51 -7.60
C GLN A 263 6.27 17.23 -8.87
N LEU A 264 5.71 18.44 -8.76
CA LEU A 264 5.33 19.26 -9.92
C LEU A 264 6.54 19.62 -10.79
N ILE A 265 7.70 19.86 -10.17
CA ILE A 265 8.95 20.15 -10.87
C ILE A 265 9.47 18.91 -11.61
N ASP A 266 9.42 17.74 -10.98
CA ASP A 266 9.75 16.48 -11.65
C ASP A 266 8.89 16.26 -12.90
N LEU A 267 7.58 16.46 -12.76
CA LEU A 267 6.63 16.36 -13.88
C LEU A 267 6.90 17.41 -14.96
N TRP A 268 7.24 18.64 -14.58
CA TRP A 268 7.63 19.70 -15.50
C TRP A 268 8.90 19.38 -16.30
N GLU A 269 9.85 18.69 -15.69
CA GLU A 269 11.09 18.25 -16.33
C GLU A 269 10.93 16.92 -17.10
N GLY A 270 9.71 16.36 -17.14
CA GLY A 270 9.38 15.14 -17.85
C GLY A 270 9.74 13.85 -17.10
N ARG A 271 10.04 13.93 -15.80
CA ARG A 271 10.26 12.76 -14.93
C ARG A 271 8.93 12.16 -14.50
N LEU A 272 8.42 11.26 -15.33
CA LEU A 272 7.18 10.53 -15.07
C LEU A 272 7.33 9.38 -14.05
N PHE A 273 8.56 9.11 -13.61
CA PHE A 273 8.89 8.20 -12.53
C PHE A 273 9.86 8.89 -11.56
N HIS A 274 9.45 9.01 -10.29
CA HIS A 274 10.25 9.66 -9.26
C HIS A 274 9.82 9.20 -7.87
N SER A 275 10.59 9.57 -6.84
CA SER A 275 10.29 9.21 -5.47
C SER A 275 10.69 10.29 -4.47
N HIS A 276 9.86 10.48 -3.45
CA HIS A 276 10.05 11.48 -2.40
C HIS A 276 9.78 10.88 -1.03
N GLU A 277 10.55 11.30 -0.03
CA GLU A 277 10.22 11.01 1.36
C GLU A 277 9.31 12.12 1.87
N VAL A 278 8.11 11.77 2.33
CA VAL A 278 7.11 12.74 2.80
C VAL A 278 6.54 12.29 4.14
N MET A 279 6.01 13.25 4.89
CA MET A 279 5.28 12.99 6.13
C MET A 279 3.78 13.11 5.88
N ASN A 280 3.03 12.08 6.23
CA ASN A 280 1.57 12.04 6.21
C ASN A 280 1.03 11.71 7.60
N TYR A 281 -0.28 11.71 7.74
CA TYR A 281 -0.96 11.32 8.98
C TYR A 281 -1.99 10.22 8.70
N ALA A 282 -2.15 9.28 9.64
CA ALA A 282 -3.31 8.40 9.65
C ALA A 282 -4.52 9.13 10.25
N LEU A 283 -5.72 8.59 10.04
CA LEU A 283 -6.97 9.18 10.53
C LEU A 283 -7.09 9.19 12.07
N ASP A 284 -6.27 8.39 12.76
CA ASP A 284 -6.11 8.45 14.22
C ASP A 284 -5.18 9.60 14.69
N GLY A 285 -4.61 10.36 13.76
CA GLY A 285 -3.68 11.47 13.99
C GLY A 285 -2.21 11.05 14.11
N SER A 286 -1.89 9.74 14.01
CA SER A 286 -0.50 9.27 14.09
C SER A 286 0.30 9.67 12.85
N GLU A 287 1.54 10.10 13.08
CA GLU A 287 2.50 10.44 12.02
C GLU A 287 2.96 9.20 11.25
N ARG A 288 3.08 9.35 9.93
CA ARG A 288 3.57 8.35 8.99
C ARG A 288 4.62 8.98 8.10
N TYR A 289 5.88 8.60 8.28
CA TYR A 289 6.88 8.88 7.26
C TYR A 289 6.71 7.84 6.16
N VAL A 290 6.51 8.30 4.93
CA VAL A 290 6.32 7.43 3.77
C VAL A 290 7.34 7.73 2.69
N LEU A 291 7.86 6.68 2.07
CA LEU A 291 8.53 6.79 0.78
C LEU A 291 7.46 6.67 -0.30
N LEU A 292 7.21 7.80 -0.96
CA LEU A 292 6.29 7.91 -2.09
C LEU A 292 7.05 7.55 -3.36
N HIS A 293 6.51 6.61 -4.13
CA HIS A 293 6.90 6.40 -5.52
C HIS A 293 5.75 6.78 -6.43
N PHE A 294 6.04 7.64 -7.40
CA PHE A 294 5.10 8.10 -8.40
C PHE A 294 5.47 7.49 -9.75
N SER A 295 4.47 6.99 -10.47
CA SER A 295 4.63 6.52 -11.84
C SER A 295 3.38 6.81 -12.66
N VAL A 296 3.54 7.47 -13.82
CA VAL A 296 2.48 7.42 -14.85
C VAL A 296 2.44 6.02 -15.43
N LEU A 297 1.25 5.42 -15.58
CA LEU A 297 1.14 4.08 -16.13
C LEU A 297 1.31 4.05 -17.65
N PRO A 298 1.83 2.94 -18.22
CA PRO A 298 2.07 2.84 -19.66
C PRO A 298 0.81 3.10 -20.50
N GLY A 299 0.94 3.91 -21.54
CA GLY A 299 -0.17 4.32 -22.41
C GLY A 299 -0.83 5.64 -21.99
N HIS A 300 -0.53 6.14 -20.79
CA HIS A 300 -1.08 7.38 -20.22
C HIS A 300 -0.04 8.50 -20.09
N GLU A 301 1.15 8.35 -20.68
CA GLU A 301 2.24 9.36 -20.60
C GLU A 301 1.85 10.70 -21.23
N HIS A 302 0.93 10.64 -22.20
CA HIS A 302 0.47 11.74 -23.02
C HIS A 302 -0.78 12.43 -22.47
N ASP A 303 -1.30 12.04 -21.32
CA ASP A 303 -2.49 12.65 -20.70
C ASP A 303 -2.51 12.60 -19.17
N TRP A 304 -1.68 11.75 -18.56
CA TRP A 304 -1.61 11.48 -17.13
C TRP A 304 -2.96 11.08 -16.51
N SER A 305 -3.86 10.49 -17.30
CA SER A 305 -5.17 10.06 -16.81
C SER A 305 -5.10 8.84 -15.89
N LEU A 306 -3.95 8.16 -15.85
CA LEU A 306 -3.71 7.03 -14.98
C LEU A 306 -2.29 7.06 -14.38
N VAL A 307 -2.24 7.35 -13.10
CA VAL A 307 -1.03 7.42 -12.28
C VAL A 307 -1.12 6.40 -11.16
N LEU A 308 -0.02 5.69 -10.89
CA LEU A 308 0.16 4.85 -9.71
C LEU A 308 1.05 5.58 -8.71
N VAL A 309 0.51 5.81 -7.52
CA VAL A 309 1.28 6.26 -6.36
C VAL A 309 1.37 5.09 -5.38
N SER A 310 2.59 4.70 -5.02
CA SER A 310 2.82 3.70 -3.99
C SER A 310 3.50 4.30 -2.78
N LEU A 311 3.02 3.96 -1.59
CA LEU A 311 3.54 4.49 -0.32
C LEU A 311 4.08 3.35 0.51
N THR A 312 5.34 3.47 0.92
CA THR A 312 5.99 2.54 1.85
C THR A 312 6.21 3.23 3.18
N ASP A 313 5.66 2.69 4.28
CA ASP A 313 5.87 3.25 5.63
C ASP A 313 7.35 3.05 6.04
N ILE A 314 8.07 4.17 6.17
CA ILE A 314 9.46 4.26 6.60
C ILE A 314 9.58 4.87 8.01
N THR A 315 8.48 4.96 8.76
CA THR A 315 8.44 5.56 10.10
C THR A 315 9.41 4.89 11.06
N ALA A 316 9.49 3.56 11.03
CA ALA A 316 10.45 2.82 11.87
C ALA A 316 11.91 3.18 11.54
N ARG A 317 12.22 3.33 10.24
CA ARG A 317 13.54 3.77 9.77
C ARG A 317 13.85 5.19 10.23
N LYS A 318 12.92 6.14 10.02
CA LYS A 318 13.09 7.54 10.44
C LYS A 318 13.27 7.69 11.95
N LYS A 319 12.50 6.95 12.75
CA LYS A 319 12.68 6.91 14.21
C LYS A 319 14.04 6.33 14.61
N ALA A 320 14.51 5.30 13.91
CA ALA A 320 15.84 4.75 14.16
C ALA A 320 16.96 5.74 13.76
N GLU A 321 16.84 6.42 12.62
CA GLU A 321 17.78 7.46 12.18
C GLU A 321 17.84 8.61 13.20
N ALA A 322 16.69 9.15 13.61
CA ALA A 322 16.62 10.21 14.62
C ALA A 322 17.18 9.76 15.98
N TYR A 323 16.92 8.51 16.38
CA TYR A 323 17.48 7.96 17.60
C TYR A 323 19.00 7.79 17.52
N LEU A 324 19.53 7.34 16.38
CA LEU A 324 20.98 7.25 16.16
C LEU A 324 21.64 8.63 16.16
N GLU A 325 21.02 9.64 15.56
CA GLU A 325 21.49 11.02 15.62
C GLU A 325 21.49 11.54 17.07
N TYR A 326 20.43 11.28 17.82
CA TYR A 326 20.35 11.61 19.24
C TYR A 326 21.48 10.93 20.03
N LEU A 327 21.74 9.63 19.83
CA LEU A 327 22.85 8.91 20.46
C LEU A 327 24.23 9.48 20.09
N GLY A 328 24.36 9.99 18.86
CA GLY A 328 25.58 10.66 18.40
C GLY A 328 25.90 11.93 19.18
N ARG A 329 24.87 12.62 19.72
CA ARG A 329 25.02 13.91 20.41
C ARG A 329 24.76 13.87 21.92
N HIS A 330 24.06 12.86 22.44
CA HIS A 330 23.62 12.80 23.84
C HIS A 330 24.18 11.60 24.60
N ASP A 331 24.33 11.76 25.91
CA ASP A 331 24.63 10.68 26.85
C ASP A 331 23.34 9.92 27.20
N VAL A 332 23.35 8.60 27.02
CA VAL A 332 22.15 7.77 27.16
C VAL A 332 21.60 7.77 28.58
N LEU A 333 22.50 7.82 29.57
CA LEU A 333 22.16 7.73 30.99
C LEU A 333 21.56 9.02 31.53
N THR A 334 22.20 10.15 31.23
CA THR A 334 21.86 11.46 31.82
C THR A 334 21.00 12.35 30.92
N LYS A 335 20.83 11.98 29.64
CA LYS A 335 20.10 12.74 28.59
C LYS A 335 20.71 14.09 28.23
N LEU A 336 21.79 14.51 28.90
CA LEU A 336 22.61 15.66 28.53
C LEU A 336 23.34 15.41 27.21
N TYR A 337 23.97 16.45 26.67
CA TYR A 337 24.90 16.26 25.56
C TYR A 337 26.08 15.36 25.97
N ASN A 338 26.67 14.65 25.02
CA ASN A 338 27.84 13.81 25.26
C ASN A 338 29.15 14.58 25.02
N ARG A 339 30.26 13.91 25.30
CA ARG A 339 31.62 14.43 25.07
C ARG A 339 31.89 14.86 23.62
N SER A 340 31.33 14.14 22.65
CA SER A 340 31.51 14.46 21.22
C SER A 340 30.87 15.81 20.90
N TYR A 341 29.61 16.01 21.30
CA TYR A 341 28.92 17.29 21.14
C TYR A 341 29.67 18.43 21.85
N TYR A 342 30.09 18.22 23.10
CA TYR A 342 30.86 19.22 23.86
C TYR A 342 32.11 19.69 23.12
N THR A 343 32.85 18.75 22.51
CA THR A 343 34.06 19.05 21.74
C THR A 343 33.74 19.83 20.47
N GLU A 344 32.68 19.47 19.76
CA GLU A 344 32.20 20.21 18.59
C GLU A 344 31.75 21.63 18.95
N GLU A 345 31.06 21.77 20.08
CA GLU A 345 30.51 23.02 20.55
C GLU A 345 31.61 24.01 20.97
N ILE A 346 32.65 23.54 21.67
CA ILE A 346 33.86 24.34 21.94
C ILE A 346 34.45 24.88 20.63
N ASN A 347 34.65 24.01 19.64
CA ASN A 347 35.21 24.40 18.34
C ASN A 347 34.29 25.39 17.61
N ARG A 348 32.97 25.23 17.71
CA ARG A 348 31.99 26.15 17.11
C ARG A 348 32.05 27.52 17.76
N LEU A 349 32.08 27.59 19.08
CA LEU A 349 32.11 28.82 19.85
C LEU A 349 33.43 29.57 19.66
N GLU A 350 34.55 28.85 19.56
CA GLU A 350 35.86 29.42 19.26
C GLU A 350 35.89 30.08 17.87
N ARG A 351 35.36 29.40 16.84
CA ARG A 351 35.30 29.95 15.47
C ARG A 351 34.41 31.17 15.34
N LYS A 352 33.25 31.18 15.99
CA LYS A 352 32.28 32.29 15.90
C LYS A 352 32.65 33.49 16.77
N LYS A 353 33.67 33.39 17.63
CA LYS A 353 34.09 34.44 18.59
C LYS A 353 32.93 34.99 19.42
N PHE A 354 31.98 34.13 19.79
CA PHE A 354 31.00 34.48 20.81
C PHE A 354 31.76 34.72 22.11
N ARG A 355 31.70 35.93 22.66
CA ARG A 355 32.34 36.33 23.91
C ARG A 355 31.46 37.40 24.59
N PRO A 356 31.36 37.42 25.94
CA PRO A 356 31.96 36.46 26.88
C PRO A 356 31.32 35.06 26.79
N ILE A 357 32.01 34.03 27.30
CA ILE A 357 31.43 32.68 27.47
C ILE A 357 31.66 32.22 28.90
N GLY A 358 30.58 31.92 29.61
CA GLY A 358 30.65 31.24 30.90
C GLY A 358 30.93 29.74 30.73
N VAL A 359 31.83 29.20 31.55
CA VAL A 359 32.18 27.79 31.58
C VAL A 359 32.07 27.30 33.01
N LEU A 360 31.31 26.23 33.22
CA LEU A 360 31.28 25.49 34.48
C LEU A 360 31.82 24.08 34.20
N ILE A 361 32.73 23.60 35.06
CA ILE A 361 33.13 22.20 35.12
C ILE A 361 32.64 21.65 36.45
N ILE A 362 31.88 20.56 36.38
CA ILE A 362 31.14 19.99 37.50
C ILE A 362 31.57 18.53 37.64
N ASP A 363 31.89 18.11 38.85
CA ASP A 363 32.26 16.74 39.16
C ASP A 363 31.37 16.18 40.27
N LEU A 364 30.82 14.98 40.04
CA LEU A 364 29.97 14.27 41.00
C LEU A 364 30.81 13.59 42.09
N ASN A 365 30.72 14.11 43.31
CA ASN A 365 31.40 13.54 44.46
C ASN A 365 30.84 12.18 44.87
N GLY A 366 31.70 11.28 45.36
CA GLY A 366 31.29 9.99 45.94
C GLY A 366 30.80 8.93 44.95
N LEU A 367 30.85 9.16 43.62
CA LEU A 367 30.34 8.20 42.63
C LEU A 367 30.98 6.80 42.76
N LYS A 368 32.30 6.76 42.95
CA LYS A 368 33.03 5.49 43.14
C LYS A 368 32.60 4.76 44.40
N GLU A 369 32.40 5.49 45.50
CA GLU A 369 32.02 4.92 46.79
C GLU A 369 30.59 4.36 46.73
N ALA A 370 29.69 5.04 46.02
CA ALA A 370 28.35 4.56 45.72
C ALA A 370 28.37 3.27 44.88
N ASN A 371 29.18 3.23 43.81
CA ASN A 371 29.33 2.03 42.98
C ASN A 371 29.90 0.83 43.76
N ASP A 372 30.94 1.07 44.56
CA ASP A 372 31.63 0.01 45.32
C ASP A 372 30.75 -0.53 46.47
N SER A 373 29.92 0.33 47.09
CA SER A 373 29.13 -0.04 48.27
C SER A 373 27.71 -0.53 47.95
N LEU A 374 27.08 0.04 46.91
CA LEU A 374 25.67 -0.16 46.58
C LEU A 374 25.44 -0.73 45.17
N GLY A 375 26.51 -0.90 44.39
CA GLY A 375 26.47 -1.41 43.02
C GLY A 375 26.31 -0.31 41.97
N HIS A 376 26.54 -0.68 40.71
CA HIS A 376 26.51 0.25 39.57
C HIS A 376 25.16 0.93 39.37
N ASP A 377 24.05 0.24 39.64
CA ASP A 377 22.71 0.82 39.51
C ASP A 377 22.52 2.04 40.43
N ALA A 378 23.15 2.06 41.60
CA ALA A 378 23.10 3.17 42.53
C ALA A 378 23.89 4.39 42.02
N GLY A 379 25.09 4.17 41.49
CA GLY A 379 25.88 5.26 40.88
C GLY A 379 25.22 5.80 39.61
N ASP A 380 24.63 4.93 38.78
CA ASP A 380 23.84 5.32 37.63
C ASP A 380 22.62 6.16 38.04
N GLY A 381 22.02 5.86 39.20
CA GLY A 381 20.96 6.67 39.80
C GLY A 381 21.41 8.09 40.15
N LEU A 382 22.60 8.26 40.74
CA LEU A 382 23.16 9.58 41.06
C LEU A 382 23.44 10.39 39.78
N LEU A 383 24.05 9.76 38.79
CA LEU A 383 24.37 10.38 37.50
C LEU A 383 23.10 10.84 36.78
N ARG A 384 22.06 10.00 36.75
CA ARG A 384 20.77 10.33 36.13
C ARG A 384 20.13 11.54 36.79
N ARG A 385 20.10 11.58 38.12
CA ARG A 385 19.52 12.70 38.87
C ARG A 385 20.30 14.00 38.68
N LEU A 386 21.63 13.95 38.63
CA LEU A 386 22.43 15.13 38.27
C LEU A 386 22.15 15.59 36.83
N GLY A 387 21.97 14.64 35.91
CA GLY A 387 21.52 14.92 34.55
C GLY A 387 20.17 15.62 34.47
N GLU A 388 19.20 15.18 35.27
CA GLU A 388 17.87 15.82 35.39
C GLU A 388 17.99 17.25 35.90
N VAL A 389 18.76 17.48 36.97
CA VAL A 389 19.01 18.82 37.52
C VAL A 389 19.63 19.75 36.48
N LEU A 390 20.65 19.28 35.76
CA LEU A 390 21.32 20.10 34.74
C LEU A 390 20.43 20.37 33.51
N ASN A 391 19.60 19.41 33.09
CA ASN A 391 18.62 19.63 32.02
C ASN A 391 17.55 20.66 32.40
N GLU A 392 17.12 20.68 33.67
CA GLU A 392 16.15 21.66 34.17
C GLU A 392 16.77 23.05 34.35
N ALA A 393 18.04 23.12 34.77
CA ALA A 393 18.76 24.37 34.96
C ALA A 393 19.16 25.05 33.64
N VAL A 394 19.59 24.26 32.64
CA VAL A 394 20.31 24.77 31.46
C VAL A 394 19.42 24.71 30.22
N SER A 395 18.98 25.88 29.74
CA SER A 395 18.22 26.03 28.50
C SER A 395 19.06 26.66 27.38
N ALA A 396 18.63 26.46 26.12
CA ALA A 396 19.20 27.15 24.97
C ALA A 396 19.22 28.69 25.19
N PRO A 397 20.30 29.39 24.80
CA PRO A 397 21.43 28.93 23.98
C PRO A 397 22.57 28.25 24.77
N HIS A 398 22.44 28.05 26.08
CA HIS A 398 23.41 27.34 26.89
C HIS A 398 23.28 25.82 26.70
N CYS A 399 24.34 25.06 27.00
CA CYS A 399 24.30 23.61 26.92
C CYS A 399 25.04 22.94 28.08
N ALA A 400 24.45 21.86 28.61
CA ALA A 400 25.06 20.99 29.59
C ALA A 400 25.44 19.65 28.94
N ALA A 401 26.62 19.14 29.24
CA ALA A 401 27.17 17.91 28.69
C ALA A 401 27.81 17.05 29.76
N ARG A 402 27.70 15.72 29.64
CA ARG A 402 28.53 14.77 30.38
C ARG A 402 29.77 14.47 29.56
N ILE A 403 30.93 14.85 30.08
CA ILE A 403 32.22 14.77 29.38
C ILE A 403 33.08 13.59 29.84
N GLY A 404 32.79 13.02 31.02
CA GLY A 404 33.51 11.91 31.63
C GLY A 404 32.61 11.03 32.50
N GLY A 405 33.23 10.18 33.32
CA GLY A 405 32.50 9.26 34.22
C GLY A 405 31.61 10.01 35.20
N ASP A 406 32.22 10.81 36.06
CA ASP A 406 31.63 11.72 37.06
C ASP A 406 31.64 13.19 36.60
N GLU A 407 32.21 13.50 35.44
CA GLU A 407 32.47 14.87 34.97
C GLU A 407 31.41 15.39 33.99
N PHE A 408 30.98 16.63 34.24
CA PHE A 408 30.00 17.39 33.50
C PHE A 408 30.54 18.79 33.17
N ALA A 409 30.01 19.39 32.12
CA ALA A 409 30.37 20.75 31.71
C ALA A 409 29.12 21.53 31.30
N VAL A 410 29.09 22.82 31.64
CA VAL A 410 28.09 23.77 31.13
C VAL A 410 28.81 24.86 30.37
N LEU A 411 28.38 25.09 29.12
CA LEU A 411 28.87 26.19 28.28
C LEU A 411 27.75 27.21 28.11
N MET A 412 28.06 28.48 28.37
CA MET A 412 27.10 29.57 28.38
C MET A 412 27.53 30.71 27.42
N PRO A 413 27.22 30.61 26.12
CA PRO A 413 27.59 31.63 25.14
C PRO A 413 26.90 32.97 25.43
N GLY A 414 27.67 34.06 25.51
CA GLY A 414 27.16 35.40 25.82
C GLY A 414 26.96 35.68 27.30
N ALA A 415 27.30 34.73 28.18
CA ALA A 415 27.17 34.88 29.62
C ALA A 415 28.45 35.44 30.25
N GLY A 416 28.30 36.49 31.06
CA GLY A 416 29.35 37.05 31.90
C GLY A 416 29.30 36.54 33.34
N GLU A 417 30.00 37.21 34.24
CA GLU A 417 30.16 36.79 35.64
C GLU A 417 28.83 36.66 36.40
N ASN A 418 27.97 37.66 36.27
CA ASN A 418 26.67 37.66 36.95
C ASN A 418 25.75 36.54 36.43
N ASP A 419 25.76 36.29 35.12
CA ASP A 419 24.92 35.25 34.51
C ASP A 419 25.35 33.85 34.97
N VAL A 420 26.66 33.61 35.04
CA VAL A 420 27.21 32.35 35.54
C VAL A 420 26.90 32.17 37.02
N LYS A 421 27.01 33.23 37.83
CA LYS A 421 26.66 33.17 39.24
C LYS A 421 25.19 32.80 39.45
N VAL A 422 24.28 33.39 38.67
CA VAL A 422 22.85 33.04 38.70
C VAL A 422 22.64 31.58 38.31
N MET A 423 23.37 31.07 37.31
CA MET A 423 23.30 29.66 36.91
C MET A 423 23.75 28.72 38.02
N VAL A 424 24.86 29.01 38.70
CA VAL A 424 25.34 28.22 39.84
C VAL A 424 24.30 28.22 40.96
N GLU A 425 23.78 29.39 41.34
CA GLU A 425 22.73 29.49 42.37
C GLU A 425 21.44 28.73 41.99
N GLN A 426 21.11 28.64 40.70
CA GLN A 426 19.98 27.87 40.21
C GLN A 426 20.24 26.36 40.29
N ILE A 427 21.43 25.91 39.89
CA ILE A 427 21.85 24.51 40.01
C ILE A 427 21.83 24.09 41.50
N ASP A 428 22.38 24.90 42.40
CA ASP A 428 22.39 24.62 43.84
C ASP A 428 20.98 24.47 44.41
N LYS A 429 20.05 25.38 44.05
CA LYS A 429 18.65 25.29 44.47
C LYS A 429 17.99 24.00 43.99
N LEU A 430 18.23 23.60 42.74
CA LEU A 430 17.67 22.37 42.18
C LEU A 430 18.28 21.12 42.83
N LEU A 431 19.59 21.14 43.15
CA LEU A 431 20.24 20.10 43.93
C LEU A 431 19.64 19.98 45.33
N ASP A 432 19.41 21.10 46.03
CA ASP A 432 18.78 21.13 47.35
C ASP A 432 17.38 20.52 47.32
N ILE A 433 16.57 20.91 46.33
CA ILE A 433 15.23 20.34 46.13
C ILE A 433 15.33 18.84 45.86
N ASN A 434 16.21 18.42 44.95
CA ASN A 434 16.39 17.01 44.61
C ASN A 434 16.82 16.18 45.85
N ASN A 435 17.73 16.72 46.66
CA ASN A 435 18.22 16.07 47.88
C ASN A 435 17.17 15.96 48.99
N GLN A 436 16.17 16.87 49.04
CA GLN A 436 15.04 16.72 49.96
C GLN A 436 14.19 15.48 49.65
N PHE A 437 14.05 15.12 48.37
CA PHE A 437 13.29 13.93 47.95
C PHE A 437 14.08 12.63 48.10
N TYR A 438 15.41 12.70 48.12
CA TYR A 438 16.31 11.53 48.15
C TYR A 438 17.37 11.65 49.24
N ALA A 439 16.93 11.75 50.50
CA ALA A 439 17.80 12.01 51.65
C ALA A 439 18.84 10.90 51.90
N ASP A 440 18.57 9.65 51.52
CA ASP A 440 19.46 8.50 51.73
C ASP A 440 20.63 8.46 50.74
N ALA A 441 20.58 9.26 49.66
CA ALA A 441 21.62 9.33 48.63
C ALA A 441 21.73 10.77 48.08
N PRO A 442 22.22 11.73 48.89
CA PRO A 442 22.31 13.12 48.45
C PRO A 442 23.35 13.27 47.32
N ILE A 443 23.01 14.06 46.31
CA ILE A 443 23.94 14.51 45.28
C ILE A 443 24.82 15.59 45.88
N SER A 444 26.13 15.41 45.76
CA SER A 444 27.12 16.42 46.08
C SER A 444 28.01 16.59 44.85
N VAL A 445 28.28 17.83 44.49
CA VAL A 445 29.14 18.16 43.35
C VAL A 445 30.24 19.13 43.78
N SER A 446 31.31 19.17 43.00
CA SER A 446 32.31 20.24 43.03
C SER A 446 32.24 20.99 41.70
N VAL A 447 32.22 22.32 41.76
CA VAL A 447 31.91 23.20 40.63
C VAL A 447 32.99 24.26 40.49
N GLY A 448 33.73 24.20 39.39
CA GLY A 448 34.66 25.25 39.01
C GLY A 448 34.10 26.11 37.89
N VAL A 449 34.44 27.40 37.92
CA VAL A 449 33.84 28.43 37.08
C VAL A 449 34.92 29.25 36.36
N ALA A 450 34.68 29.54 35.10
CA ALA A 450 35.53 30.47 34.36
C ALA A 450 34.72 31.27 33.34
N ILE A 451 35.11 32.53 33.15
CA ILE A 451 34.60 33.36 32.06
C ILE A 451 35.68 33.48 31.01
N CYS A 452 35.38 33.09 29.78
CA CYS A 452 36.25 33.31 28.63
C CYS A 452 36.00 34.72 28.09
N GLU A 453 36.99 35.58 28.20
CA GLU A 453 36.94 36.98 27.77
C GLU A 453 37.51 37.18 26.36
N MET A 454 37.34 38.40 25.82
CA MET A 454 37.96 38.77 24.55
C MET A 454 39.48 38.63 24.59
N GLY A 455 40.04 37.90 23.61
CA GLY A 455 41.48 37.65 23.51
C GLY A 455 41.96 36.40 24.25
N GLU A 456 41.08 35.68 24.96
CA GLU A 456 41.36 34.38 25.56
C GLU A 456 40.78 33.23 24.71
N THR A 457 41.50 32.10 24.65
CA THR A 457 40.99 30.87 24.04
C THR A 457 40.00 30.18 24.98
N LEU A 458 38.95 29.55 24.43
CA LEU A 458 37.98 28.84 25.25
C LEU A 458 38.61 27.66 26.02
N GLU A 459 39.65 27.03 25.47
CA GLU A 459 40.42 25.97 26.12
C GLU A 459 41.13 26.46 27.41
N SER A 460 41.64 27.70 27.41
CA SER A 460 42.24 28.31 28.61
C SER A 460 41.19 28.50 29.71
N ALA A 461 40.00 28.99 29.37
CA ALA A 461 38.90 29.16 30.31
C ALA A 461 38.42 27.81 30.88
N VAL A 462 38.23 26.79 30.02
CA VAL A 462 37.91 25.42 30.44
C VAL A 462 38.93 24.90 31.44
N ARG A 463 40.23 25.08 31.19
CA ARG A 463 41.30 24.65 32.10
C ARG A 463 41.25 25.38 33.44
N ARG A 464 40.88 26.66 33.47
CA ARG A 464 40.72 27.42 34.73
C ARG A 464 39.55 26.88 35.55
N ALA A 465 38.40 26.64 34.91
CA ALA A 465 37.25 26.04 35.57
C ALA A 465 37.57 24.63 36.09
N ASP A 466 38.26 23.80 35.32
CA ASP A 466 38.69 22.46 35.74
C ASP A 466 39.61 22.51 36.97
N LEU A 467 40.58 23.43 36.99
CA LEU A 467 41.46 23.62 38.15
C LEU A 467 40.67 24.05 39.40
N GLU A 468 39.74 24.99 39.27
CA GLU A 468 38.90 25.44 40.40
C GLU A 468 38.03 24.30 40.93
N MET A 469 37.39 23.52 40.04
CA MET A 469 36.61 22.33 40.41
C MET A 469 37.48 21.33 41.18
N TYR A 470 38.70 21.06 40.70
CA TYR A 470 39.62 20.15 41.36
C TYR A 470 40.07 20.65 42.75
N HIS A 471 40.21 21.97 42.91
CA HIS A 471 40.48 22.57 44.21
C HIS A 471 39.34 22.33 45.19
N GLU A 472 38.10 22.60 44.78
CA GLU A 472 36.92 22.34 45.60
C GLU A 472 36.73 20.86 45.93
N LYS A 473 36.92 19.96 44.95
CA LYS A 473 36.87 18.50 45.14
C LYS A 473 37.85 18.05 46.21
N ARG A 474 39.08 18.59 46.23
CA ARG A 474 40.06 18.29 47.28
C ARG A 474 39.63 18.77 48.67
N GLU A 475 39.06 19.96 48.76
CA GLU A 475 38.56 20.50 50.03
C GLU A 475 37.40 19.65 50.57
N TYR A 476 36.48 19.24 49.70
CA TYR A 476 35.41 18.31 50.03
C TYR A 476 35.95 17.02 50.67
N TYR A 477 36.87 16.31 50.00
CA TYR A 477 37.46 15.07 50.55
C TYR A 477 38.36 15.29 51.77
N ALA A 478 38.89 16.49 51.98
CA ALA A 478 39.64 16.84 53.19
C ALA A 478 38.73 17.10 54.39
N SER A 479 37.52 17.59 54.15
CA SER A 479 36.52 17.91 55.19
C SER A 479 35.79 16.67 55.74
N LEU A 480 35.81 15.54 55.01
CA LEU A 480 35.19 14.30 55.45
C LEU A 480 35.89 13.74 56.71
N PRO A 481 35.15 13.34 57.76
CA PRO A 481 35.71 12.77 58.98
C PRO A 481 36.61 11.57 58.69
N ALA A 482 37.76 11.48 59.36
CA ALA A 482 38.83 10.50 59.13
C ALA A 482 38.50 9.02 59.46
N LEU A 483 37.25 8.58 59.37
CA LEU A 483 36.83 7.24 59.76
C LEU A 483 37.05 6.15 58.70
N ASP A 484 37.42 6.49 57.45
CA ASP A 484 37.50 5.47 56.39
C ASP A 484 38.88 5.30 55.71
N ARG A 485 39.93 5.91 56.27
CA ARG A 485 41.32 5.69 55.76
C ARG A 485 41.88 4.29 56.11
N ARG A 486 41.22 3.50 56.96
CA ARG A 486 41.68 2.15 57.37
C ARG A 486 41.20 1.02 56.46
N ASN A 487 40.16 1.21 55.64
CA ASN A 487 39.71 0.20 54.68
C ASN A 487 40.33 0.35 53.27
N ARG A 488 41.08 1.42 52.99
CA ARG A 488 41.72 1.69 51.68
C ARG A 488 43.00 0.88 51.40
N ARG A 489 43.28 -0.19 52.16
CA ARG A 489 44.34 -1.17 51.86
C ARG A 489 43.78 -2.58 52.03
N ARG A 490 43.07 -3.08 51.02
CA ARG A 490 43.05 -4.49 50.66
C ARG A 490 42.60 -4.68 49.23
#